data_AF-A0A950W6D9-F1
#
_entry.id   AF-A0A950W6D9-F1
#
_cell.length_a   1.000
_cell.length_b   1.000
_cell.length_c   1.000
_cell.angle_alpha   90.00
_cell.angle_beta   90.00
_cell.angle_gamma   90.00
#
_symmetry.space_group_name_H-M   'P 1'
#
loop_
_entity.id
_entity.type
_entity.pdbx_description
1 polymer ?
#
loop_
_entity_poly.entity_id
_entity_poly.type
_entity_poly.pdbx_seq_one_letter_code
_entity_poly.pdbx_strand_id
1 'polypeptide(L)'
;MASNQTSVFIDGEAGTTGLGIRRRLEEVPEIVLRSLPAAQRKNPSARQDLMAACDLVVLCLPDDAAREAVVLAEALGDDSPKLLDASTAHRVDPEWTYGFPEMEGDQPGKIAAARKVSNPGCYPTGAIGLLRPLVLAGLVPPDYPITINAVSGYSGGGRSAIEVHDRDRGPAFELYALGLEHKHVPEIERFAGLSRRPIFVPSVGHFRQGMLISIPLYLDELPGRPTGTRLKEALHAFYEGSEYVTVAVGNEAGKVEAEALNDTNRLELYVWANEARR
;
A
#
# COMPACT_ATOMS: atom_id res chain seq x y z
N MET A 1 -25.94 21.76 -16.62
CA MET A 1 -25.73 20.29 -16.56
C MET A 1 -25.51 19.99 -15.09
N ALA A 2 -26.35 19.17 -14.46
CA ALA A 2 -26.13 18.81 -13.06
C ALA A 2 -24.78 18.10 -12.99
N SER A 3 -23.83 18.63 -12.22
CA SER A 3 -22.60 17.89 -11.91
C SER A 3 -23.06 16.63 -11.17
N ASN A 4 -22.81 15.46 -11.76
CA ASN A 4 -23.13 14.19 -11.12
C ASN A 4 -22.09 13.97 -10.02
N GLN A 5 -22.24 14.66 -8.90
CA GLN A 5 -21.31 14.60 -7.78
C GLN A 5 -21.34 13.21 -7.16
N THR A 6 -20.16 12.62 -6.94
CA THR A 6 -20.01 11.31 -6.29
C THR A 6 -19.96 11.50 -4.78
N SER A 7 -20.84 10.82 -4.07
CA SER A 7 -20.94 10.87 -2.62
C SER A 7 -20.05 9.82 -1.95
N VAL A 8 -19.22 10.25 -1.01
CA VAL A 8 -18.23 9.40 -0.34
C VAL A 8 -18.38 9.49 1.17
N PHE A 9 -18.45 8.33 1.84
CA PHE A 9 -18.38 8.24 3.31
C PHE A 9 -17.05 7.61 3.74
N ILE A 10 -16.33 8.27 4.66
CA ILE A 10 -15.10 7.74 5.25
C ILE A 10 -15.44 7.18 6.64
N ASP A 11 -15.57 5.87 6.74
CA ASP A 11 -15.81 5.19 8.01
C ASP A 11 -14.48 5.06 8.77
N GLY A 12 -14.39 5.61 9.98
CA GLY A 12 -13.11 5.79 10.67
C GLY A 12 -12.36 7.09 10.32
N GLU A 13 -13.08 8.10 9.84
CA GLU A 13 -12.57 9.41 9.44
C GLU A 13 -11.68 10.17 10.45
N ALA A 14 -11.75 9.85 11.75
CA ALA A 14 -10.95 10.50 12.80
C ALA A 14 -9.54 9.90 12.97
N GLY A 15 -9.25 8.79 12.28
CA GLY A 15 -7.92 8.18 12.24
C GLY A 15 -6.95 8.95 11.33
N THR A 16 -5.66 8.68 11.46
CA THR A 16 -4.61 9.33 10.65
C THR A 16 -4.83 9.14 9.15
N THR A 17 -5.15 7.91 8.73
CA THR A 17 -5.48 7.58 7.34
C THR A 17 -6.75 8.29 6.88
N GLY A 18 -7.82 8.23 7.67
CA GLY A 18 -9.10 8.87 7.35
C GLY A 18 -8.99 10.39 7.18
N LEU A 19 -8.23 11.05 8.06
CA LEU A 19 -7.94 12.49 7.94
C LEU A 19 -7.14 12.82 6.68
N GLY A 20 -6.15 11.99 6.34
CA GLY A 20 -5.34 12.16 5.13
C GLY A 20 -6.15 11.98 3.85
N ILE A 21 -7.07 11.01 3.82
CA ILE A 21 -7.97 10.78 2.68
C ILE A 21 -8.97 11.94 2.57
N ARG A 22 -9.62 12.33 3.68
CA ARG A 22 -10.53 13.49 3.69
C ARG A 22 -9.89 14.72 3.03
N ARG A 23 -8.70 15.12 3.50
CA ARG A 23 -8.05 16.35 3.01
C ARG A 23 -7.86 16.31 1.49
N ARG A 24 -7.47 15.16 0.94
CA ARG A 24 -7.29 14.98 -0.50
C ARG A 24 -8.62 15.02 -1.26
N LEU A 25 -9.66 14.39 -0.72
CA LEU A 25 -10.97 14.34 -1.37
C LEU A 25 -11.72 15.69 -1.30
N GLU A 26 -11.46 16.53 -0.29
CA GLU A 26 -12.00 17.90 -0.20
C GLU A 26 -11.52 18.81 -1.33
N GLU A 27 -10.37 18.48 -1.94
CA GLU A 27 -9.78 19.20 -3.07
C GLU A 27 -10.34 18.74 -4.43
N VAL A 28 -11.20 17.70 -4.47
CA VAL A 28 -11.79 17.15 -5.70
C VAL A 28 -13.23 17.66 -5.87
N PRO A 29 -13.50 18.61 -6.79
CA PRO A 29 -14.80 19.27 -6.93
C PRO A 29 -15.99 18.33 -7.21
N GLU A 30 -15.72 17.18 -7.83
CA GLU A 30 -16.69 16.17 -8.18
C GLU A 30 -17.12 15.30 -6.99
N ILE A 31 -16.44 15.40 -5.83
CA ILE A 31 -16.69 14.57 -4.66
C ILE A 31 -17.42 15.34 -3.56
N VAL A 32 -18.44 14.70 -2.99
CA VAL A 32 -19.17 15.20 -1.82
C VAL A 32 -18.94 14.25 -0.64
N LEU A 33 -18.21 14.73 0.37
CA LEU A 33 -17.99 13.98 1.60
C LEU A 33 -19.24 13.98 2.49
N ARG A 34 -19.64 12.80 2.93
CA ARG A 34 -20.69 12.55 3.92
C ARG A 34 -20.05 12.11 5.23
N SER A 35 -20.66 12.46 6.36
CA SER A 35 -20.11 12.16 7.68
C SER A 35 -21.19 12.01 8.74
N LEU A 36 -20.88 11.23 9.78
CA LEU A 36 -21.73 11.09 10.95
C LEU A 36 -21.27 12.02 12.08
N PRO A 37 -22.22 12.54 12.89
CA PRO A 37 -21.88 13.14 14.18
C PRO A 37 -21.04 12.18 15.01
N ALA A 38 -20.07 12.69 15.78
CA ALA A 38 -19.12 11.87 16.53
C ALA A 38 -19.78 10.79 17.42
N ALA A 39 -20.92 11.10 18.04
CA ALA A 39 -21.68 10.19 18.87
C ALA A 39 -22.34 9.02 18.10
N GLN A 40 -22.58 9.18 16.80
CA GLN A 40 -23.22 8.17 15.94
C GLN A 40 -22.21 7.30 15.17
N ARG A 41 -20.92 7.64 15.17
CA ARG A 41 -19.89 6.91 14.40
C ARG A 41 -19.71 5.45 14.79
N LYS A 42 -20.20 5.03 15.96
CA LYS A 42 -20.17 3.62 16.41
C LYS A 42 -21.55 2.97 16.37
N ASN A 43 -22.59 3.68 15.95
CA ASN A 43 -23.95 3.16 15.85
C ASN A 43 -24.09 2.38 14.53
N PRO A 44 -24.34 1.06 14.55
CA PRO A 44 -24.44 0.27 13.33
C PRO A 44 -25.54 0.73 12.37
N SER A 45 -26.72 1.11 12.90
CA SER A 45 -27.84 1.59 12.08
C SER A 45 -27.48 2.90 11.39
N ALA A 46 -26.94 3.87 12.13
CA ALA A 46 -26.56 5.16 11.55
C ALA A 46 -25.45 5.03 10.49
N ARG A 47 -24.51 4.11 10.70
CA ARG A 47 -23.47 3.78 9.70
C ARG A 47 -24.11 3.18 8.46
N GLN A 48 -24.96 2.17 8.62
CA GLN A 48 -25.63 1.50 7.49
C GLN A 48 -26.53 2.45 6.70
N ASP A 49 -27.30 3.31 7.40
CA ASP A 49 -28.13 4.34 6.75
C ASP A 49 -27.28 5.31 5.92
N LEU A 50 -26.11 5.70 6.41
CA LEU A 50 -25.20 6.58 5.65
C LEU A 50 -24.51 5.84 4.49
N MET A 51 -24.16 4.56 4.67
CA MET A 51 -23.61 3.72 3.61
C MET A 51 -24.58 3.61 2.43
N ALA A 52 -25.88 3.39 2.69
CA ALA A 52 -26.92 3.33 1.66
C ALA A 52 -27.12 4.66 0.90
N ALA A 53 -26.72 5.78 1.51
CA ALA A 53 -26.82 7.11 0.92
C ALA A 53 -25.54 7.56 0.20
N CYS A 54 -24.55 6.69 0.03
CA CYS A 54 -23.26 7.01 -0.60
C CYS A 54 -22.97 6.10 -1.80
N ASP A 55 -22.21 6.62 -2.78
CA ASP A 55 -21.74 5.85 -3.92
C ASP A 55 -20.53 4.97 -3.55
N LEU A 56 -19.68 5.48 -2.65
CA LEU A 56 -18.45 4.84 -2.19
C LEU A 56 -18.27 5.00 -0.68
N VAL A 57 -17.82 3.94 -0.02
CA VAL A 57 -17.41 3.96 1.38
C VAL A 57 -15.94 3.57 1.48
N VAL A 58 -15.15 4.41 2.15
CA VAL A 58 -13.75 4.15 2.46
C VAL A 58 -13.65 3.69 3.91
N LEU A 59 -13.18 2.47 4.12
CA LEU A 59 -12.99 1.88 5.45
C LEU A 59 -11.59 2.22 5.96
N CYS A 60 -11.51 3.16 6.90
CA CYS A 60 -10.30 3.52 7.65
C CYS A 60 -10.38 2.95 9.07
N LEU A 61 -10.68 1.66 9.17
CA LEU A 61 -11.01 0.97 10.40
C LEU A 61 -9.94 -0.07 10.78
N PRO A 62 -9.85 -0.45 12.06
CA PRO A 62 -9.19 -1.69 12.46
C PRO A 62 -9.83 -2.91 11.78
N ASP A 63 -9.06 -3.97 11.58
CA ASP A 63 -9.45 -5.14 10.78
C ASP A 63 -10.82 -5.73 11.15
N ASP A 64 -11.11 -5.93 12.44
CA ASP A 64 -12.39 -6.51 12.86
C ASP A 64 -13.57 -5.57 12.57
N ALA A 65 -13.39 -4.27 12.82
CA ALA A 65 -14.40 -3.26 12.50
C ALA A 65 -14.59 -3.07 10.99
N ALA A 66 -13.54 -3.29 10.19
CA ALA A 66 -13.64 -3.31 8.73
C ALA A 66 -14.49 -4.49 8.25
N ARG A 67 -14.29 -5.70 8.80
CA ARG A 67 -15.14 -6.87 8.50
C ARG A 67 -16.60 -6.63 8.89
N GLU A 68 -16.84 -6.08 10.07
CA GLU A 68 -18.20 -5.70 10.50
C GLU A 68 -18.83 -4.67 9.55
N ALA A 69 -18.06 -3.68 9.08
CA ALA A 69 -18.54 -2.68 8.13
C ALA A 69 -18.97 -3.32 6.78
N VAL A 70 -18.22 -4.31 6.31
CA VAL A 70 -18.55 -5.06 5.09
C VAL A 70 -19.86 -5.81 5.27
N VAL A 71 -20.07 -6.48 6.42
CA VAL A 71 -21.34 -7.16 6.73
C VAL A 71 -22.52 -6.17 6.73
N LEU A 72 -22.34 -4.98 7.31
CA LEU A 72 -23.37 -3.92 7.27
C LEU A 72 -23.67 -3.46 5.84
N ALA A 73 -22.64 -3.29 5.01
CA ALA A 73 -22.81 -2.89 3.63
C ALA A 73 -23.44 -3.98 2.76
N GLU A 74 -23.11 -5.26 2.96
CA GLU A 74 -23.68 -6.38 2.22
C GLU A 74 -25.16 -6.62 2.57
N ALA A 75 -25.56 -6.33 3.80
CA ALA A 75 -26.97 -6.38 4.22
C ALA A 75 -27.89 -5.37 3.49
N LEU A 76 -27.32 -4.39 2.76
CA LEU A 76 -28.06 -3.46 1.92
C LEU A 76 -28.44 -4.03 0.54
N GLY A 77 -27.89 -5.17 0.13
CA GLY A 77 -28.18 -5.78 -1.17
C GLY A 77 -27.83 -4.85 -2.35
N ASP A 78 -28.80 -4.57 -3.21
CA ASP A 78 -28.61 -3.73 -4.41
C ASP A 78 -28.27 -2.27 -4.07
N ASP A 79 -28.65 -1.80 -2.88
CA ASP A 79 -28.33 -0.45 -2.38
C ASP A 79 -26.94 -0.37 -1.73
N SER A 80 -26.16 -1.45 -1.74
CA SER A 80 -24.81 -1.45 -1.20
C SER A 80 -23.92 -0.45 -1.97
N PRO A 81 -23.05 0.32 -1.30
CA PRO A 81 -22.07 1.18 -1.98
C PRO A 81 -20.91 0.37 -2.56
N LYS A 82 -20.05 1.01 -3.35
CA LYS A 82 -18.70 0.48 -3.57
C LYS A 82 -17.89 0.58 -2.26
N LEU A 83 -16.96 -0.35 -2.04
CA LEU A 83 -16.12 -0.39 -0.85
C LEU A 83 -14.64 -0.27 -1.22
N LEU A 84 -13.93 0.62 -0.52
CA LEU A 84 -12.47 0.71 -0.52
C LEU A 84 -11.96 0.49 0.91
N ASP A 85 -11.28 -0.62 1.17
CA ASP A 85 -10.79 -0.94 2.50
C ASP A 85 -9.30 -0.63 2.66
N ALA A 86 -8.94 0.23 3.61
CA ALA A 86 -7.56 0.55 3.94
C ALA A 86 -6.92 -0.38 4.99
N SER A 87 -7.74 -1.22 5.63
CA SER A 87 -7.30 -2.19 6.64
C SER A 87 -6.51 -3.35 6.03
N THR A 88 -5.97 -4.23 6.87
CA THR A 88 -5.36 -5.48 6.41
C THR A 88 -6.37 -6.61 6.20
N ALA A 89 -7.63 -6.41 6.59
CA ALA A 89 -8.61 -7.48 6.70
C ALA A 89 -8.89 -8.25 5.41
N HIS A 90 -8.87 -7.54 4.27
CA HIS A 90 -9.31 -8.08 2.97
C HIS A 90 -8.22 -8.08 1.90
N ARG A 91 -6.97 -7.72 2.24
CA ARG A 91 -5.92 -7.52 1.21
C ARG A 91 -5.59 -8.78 0.43
N VAL A 92 -5.69 -9.95 1.05
CA VAL A 92 -5.44 -11.26 0.40
C VAL A 92 -6.72 -12.05 0.16
N ASP A 93 -7.88 -11.43 0.36
CA ASP A 93 -9.19 -12.03 0.10
C ASP A 93 -9.43 -12.11 -1.42
N PRO A 94 -9.72 -13.30 -1.97
CA PRO A 94 -9.96 -13.45 -3.40
C PRO A 94 -11.20 -12.71 -3.92
N GLU A 95 -12.14 -12.31 -3.06
CA GLU A 95 -13.32 -11.52 -3.46
C GLU A 95 -13.03 -10.01 -3.60
N TRP A 96 -11.82 -9.58 -3.24
CA TRP A 96 -11.41 -8.19 -3.27
C TRP A 96 -10.39 -7.93 -4.38
N THR A 97 -10.59 -6.83 -5.10
CA THR A 97 -9.61 -6.38 -6.09
C THR A 97 -8.50 -5.61 -5.38
N TYR A 98 -7.25 -6.00 -5.61
CA TYR A 98 -6.12 -5.34 -4.97
C TYR A 98 -5.83 -3.96 -5.58
N GLY A 99 -5.77 -2.93 -4.76
CA GLY A 99 -5.77 -1.52 -5.18
C GLY A 99 -4.40 -0.96 -5.58
N PHE A 100 -3.57 -1.73 -6.30
CA PHE A 100 -2.29 -1.23 -6.85
C PHE A 100 -2.38 -1.15 -8.39
N PRO A 101 -2.72 0.02 -8.97
CA PRO A 101 -2.98 0.15 -10.41
C PRO A 101 -1.83 -0.30 -11.31
N GLU A 102 -0.59 -0.12 -10.88
CA GLU A 102 0.60 -0.48 -11.64
C GLU A 102 1.05 -1.93 -11.40
N MET A 103 0.25 -2.76 -10.70
CA MET A 103 0.61 -4.16 -10.41
C MET A 103 0.64 -5.03 -11.67
N GLU A 104 -0.20 -4.75 -12.67
CA GLU A 104 -0.23 -5.45 -13.96
C GLU A 104 -1.02 -4.62 -14.99
N GLY A 105 -0.86 -4.92 -16.28
CA GLY A 105 -1.37 -4.05 -17.35
C GLY A 105 -2.89 -3.81 -17.36
N ASP A 106 -3.69 -4.78 -16.93
CA ASP A 106 -5.16 -4.67 -16.88
C ASP A 106 -5.70 -4.29 -15.48
N GLN A 107 -4.82 -4.10 -14.50
CA GLN A 107 -5.20 -3.80 -13.12
C GLN A 107 -6.00 -2.51 -12.95
N PRO A 108 -5.71 -1.39 -13.64
CA PRO A 108 -6.53 -0.19 -13.54
C PRO A 108 -7.99 -0.44 -13.96
N GLY A 109 -8.19 -1.26 -15.00
CA GLY A 109 -9.51 -1.68 -15.46
C GLY A 109 -10.24 -2.54 -14.42
N LYS A 110 -9.53 -3.50 -13.80
CA LYS A 110 -10.06 -4.31 -12.70
C LYS A 110 -10.51 -3.44 -11.52
N ILE A 111 -9.69 -2.48 -11.10
CA ILE A 111 -10.01 -1.55 -10.01
C ILE A 111 -11.23 -0.69 -10.35
N ALA A 112 -11.30 -0.12 -11.55
CA ALA A 112 -12.43 0.73 -11.98
C ALA A 112 -13.78 -0.03 -11.98
N ALA A 113 -13.76 -1.29 -12.43
CA ALA A 113 -14.94 -2.16 -12.48
C ALA A 113 -15.33 -2.73 -11.11
N ALA A 114 -14.41 -2.78 -10.14
CA ALA A 114 -14.62 -3.46 -8.88
C ALA A 114 -15.71 -2.80 -8.00
N ARG A 115 -16.39 -3.66 -7.24
CA ARG A 115 -17.30 -3.28 -6.15
C ARG A 115 -16.58 -3.23 -4.80
N LYS A 116 -15.56 -4.09 -4.62
CA LYS A 116 -14.75 -4.20 -3.39
C LYS A 116 -13.27 -4.08 -3.78
N VAL A 117 -12.59 -3.04 -3.29
CA VAL A 117 -11.16 -2.78 -3.51
C VAL A 117 -10.42 -2.77 -2.18
N SER A 118 -9.34 -3.55 -2.06
CA SER A 118 -8.47 -3.52 -0.89
C SER A 118 -7.28 -2.62 -1.17
N ASN A 119 -7.12 -1.53 -0.43
CA ASN A 119 -5.98 -0.64 -0.56
C ASN A 119 -4.70 -1.36 -0.07
N PRO A 120 -3.60 -1.28 -0.84
CA PRO A 120 -2.32 -1.85 -0.45
C PRO A 120 -1.78 -1.34 0.89
N GLY A 121 -0.95 -2.15 1.52
CA GLY A 121 -0.07 -1.72 2.61
C GLY A 121 1.13 -0.95 2.09
N CYS A 122 1.65 -0.03 2.90
CA CYS A 122 2.82 0.78 2.55
C CYS A 122 4.03 -0.07 2.12
N TYR A 123 4.50 -1.00 2.97
CA TYR A 123 5.62 -1.88 2.60
C TYR A 123 5.32 -2.77 1.39
N PRO A 124 4.15 -3.45 1.31
CA PRO A 124 3.73 -4.19 0.13
C PRO A 124 3.80 -3.41 -1.17
N THR A 125 3.36 -2.15 -1.22
CA THR A 125 3.41 -1.34 -2.44
C THR A 125 4.82 -1.30 -3.04
N GLY A 126 5.85 -1.01 -2.24
CA GLY A 126 7.22 -0.97 -2.74
C GLY A 126 7.81 -2.37 -3.00
N ALA A 127 7.52 -3.35 -2.14
CA ALA A 127 8.03 -4.71 -2.31
C ALA A 127 7.46 -5.41 -3.56
N ILE A 128 6.14 -5.29 -3.78
CA ILE A 128 5.46 -5.79 -4.98
C ILE A 128 5.96 -5.02 -6.21
N GLY A 129 6.13 -3.70 -6.09
CA GLY A 129 6.65 -2.86 -7.16
C GLY A 129 8.05 -3.30 -7.64
N LEU A 130 8.89 -3.77 -6.74
CA LEU A 130 10.22 -4.30 -7.09
C LEU A 130 10.16 -5.76 -7.58
N LEU A 131 9.42 -6.62 -6.90
CA LEU A 131 9.52 -8.07 -7.11
C LEU A 131 8.65 -8.59 -8.25
N ARG A 132 7.38 -8.15 -8.32
CA ARG A 132 6.42 -8.72 -9.28
C ARG A 132 6.91 -8.63 -10.72
N PRO A 133 7.45 -7.49 -11.21
CA PRO A 133 7.95 -7.42 -12.58
C PRO A 133 9.10 -8.40 -12.85
N LEU A 134 9.98 -8.59 -11.87
CA LEU A 134 11.13 -9.49 -11.99
C LEU A 134 10.71 -10.96 -11.97
N VAL A 135 9.69 -11.30 -11.18
CA VAL A 135 9.08 -12.64 -11.16
C VAL A 135 8.36 -12.92 -12.48
N LEU A 136 7.54 -11.98 -12.97
CA LEU A 136 6.85 -12.12 -14.26
C LEU A 136 7.82 -12.22 -15.45
N ALA A 137 8.96 -11.53 -15.39
CA ALA A 137 10.02 -11.62 -16.39
C ALA A 137 10.88 -12.90 -16.28
N GLY A 138 10.63 -13.75 -15.28
CA GLY A 138 11.41 -14.97 -15.03
C GLY A 138 12.84 -14.74 -14.54
N LEU A 139 13.15 -13.51 -14.08
CA LEU A 139 14.47 -13.13 -13.57
C LEU A 139 14.66 -13.52 -12.11
N VAL A 140 13.56 -13.53 -11.34
CA VAL A 140 13.51 -14.01 -9.96
C VAL A 140 12.53 -15.19 -9.89
N PRO A 141 12.98 -16.41 -9.57
CA PRO A 141 12.08 -17.54 -9.35
C PRO A 141 11.09 -17.28 -8.21
N PRO A 142 9.83 -17.75 -8.30
CA PRO A 142 8.85 -17.65 -7.21
C PRO A 142 9.32 -18.21 -5.87
N ASP A 143 10.20 -19.22 -5.88
CA ASP A 143 10.73 -19.90 -4.69
C ASP A 143 12.11 -19.39 -4.23
N TYR A 144 12.67 -18.38 -4.91
CA TYR A 144 13.94 -17.79 -4.54
C TYR A 144 13.89 -17.19 -3.11
N PRO A 145 14.92 -17.38 -2.27
CA PRO A 145 14.94 -16.83 -0.92
C PRO A 145 14.97 -15.29 -0.94
N ILE A 146 13.85 -14.67 -0.59
CA ILE A 146 13.74 -13.22 -0.50
C ILE A 146 13.91 -12.76 0.96
N THR A 147 14.77 -11.76 1.15
CA THR A 147 14.82 -10.95 2.37
C THR A 147 14.44 -9.52 2.03
N ILE A 148 13.64 -8.90 2.89
CA ILE A 148 13.15 -7.54 2.72
C ILE A 148 13.54 -6.77 3.96
N ASN A 149 14.32 -5.70 3.77
CA ASN A 149 14.71 -4.78 4.82
C ASN A 149 14.05 -3.45 4.51
N ALA A 150 13.36 -2.84 5.47
CA ALA A 150 12.68 -1.58 5.22
C ALA A 150 12.75 -0.66 6.43
N VAL A 151 12.73 0.64 6.17
CA VAL A 151 12.59 1.68 7.18
C VAL A 151 11.41 2.55 6.82
N SER A 152 10.56 2.88 7.79
CA SER A 152 9.51 3.89 7.63
C SER A 152 9.63 4.98 8.68
N GLY A 153 9.00 6.13 8.41
CA GLY A 153 8.74 7.13 9.43
C GLY A 153 7.77 6.63 10.50
N TYR A 154 7.81 7.23 11.69
CA TYR A 154 6.99 6.78 12.83
C TYR A 154 5.47 6.89 12.60
N SER A 155 5.02 7.75 11.67
CA SER A 155 3.59 7.88 11.35
C SER A 155 2.97 6.63 10.73
N GLY A 156 3.79 5.71 10.18
CA GLY A 156 3.33 4.42 9.67
C GLY A 156 2.74 3.51 10.77
N GLY A 157 3.13 3.72 12.04
CA GLY A 157 2.53 3.03 13.18
C GLY A 157 1.14 3.55 13.58
N GLY A 158 0.62 4.55 12.86
CA GLY A 158 -0.68 5.16 13.13
C GLY A 158 -0.66 6.11 14.33
N ARG A 159 -1.87 6.49 14.77
CA ARG A 159 -2.05 7.54 15.78
C ARG A 159 -1.32 7.28 17.10
N SER A 160 -1.36 6.04 17.60
CA SER A 160 -0.70 5.67 18.86
C SER A 160 0.82 5.82 18.77
N ALA A 161 1.43 5.39 17.66
CA ALA A 161 2.87 5.55 17.46
C ALA A 161 3.28 7.02 17.35
N ILE A 162 2.48 7.85 16.67
CA ILE A 162 2.70 9.30 16.60
C ILE A 162 2.64 9.92 18.01
N GLU A 163 1.59 9.64 18.77
CA GLU A 163 1.41 10.20 20.12
C GLU A 163 2.53 9.78 21.08
N VAL A 164 2.99 8.52 21.01
CA VAL A 164 4.13 8.03 21.79
C VAL A 164 5.42 8.74 21.37
N HIS A 165 5.68 8.85 20.06
CA HIS A 165 6.90 9.47 19.56
C HIS A 165 6.97 10.97 19.90
N ASP A 166 5.86 11.69 19.75
CA ASP A 166 5.76 13.12 20.05
C ASP A 166 5.96 13.42 21.54
N ARG A 167 5.51 12.51 22.42
CA ARG A 167 5.66 12.63 23.87
C ARG A 167 7.07 12.25 24.33
N ASP A 168 7.56 11.08 23.91
CA ASP A 168 8.71 10.43 24.52
C ASP A 168 10.01 10.67 23.74
N ARG A 169 9.94 11.22 22.52
CA ARG A 169 11.04 11.31 21.54
C ARG A 169 11.65 9.92 21.31
N GLY A 170 11.03 9.16 20.39
CA GLY A 170 11.44 7.79 20.09
C GLY A 170 12.89 7.66 19.58
N PRO A 171 13.41 6.42 19.48
CA PRO A 171 14.81 6.17 19.10
C PRO A 171 15.15 6.75 17.73
N ALA A 172 16.44 7.01 17.49
CA ALA A 172 16.94 7.43 16.18
C ALA A 172 16.56 6.42 15.08
N PHE A 173 16.63 5.14 15.44
CA PHE A 173 16.33 3.99 14.60
C PHE A 173 16.01 2.78 15.48
N GLU A 174 15.01 1.98 15.12
CA GLU A 174 14.66 0.75 15.83
C GLU A 174 14.11 -0.31 14.87
N LEU A 175 14.58 -1.56 15.01
CA LEU A 175 13.96 -2.72 14.35
C LEU A 175 12.76 -3.18 15.16
N TYR A 176 11.68 -3.59 14.49
CA TYR A 176 10.50 -4.13 15.16
C TYR A 176 9.95 -5.36 14.44
N ALA A 177 8.94 -6.01 15.04
CA ALA A 177 8.34 -7.25 14.53
C ALA A 177 9.37 -8.38 14.32
N LEU A 178 10.37 -8.48 15.20
CA LEU A 178 11.48 -9.44 15.10
C LEU A 178 11.08 -10.91 15.31
N GLY A 179 9.82 -11.18 15.67
CA GLY A 179 9.22 -12.51 15.54
C GLY A 179 8.98 -12.95 14.09
N LEU A 180 9.23 -12.07 13.12
CA LEU A 180 9.09 -12.28 11.68
C LEU A 180 7.64 -12.55 11.22
N GLU A 181 6.65 -12.07 11.99
CA GLU A 181 5.20 -12.23 11.73
C GLU A 181 4.50 -10.91 11.40
N HIS A 182 5.17 -10.02 10.63
CA HIS A 182 4.53 -8.76 10.25
C HIS A 182 3.32 -9.01 9.32
N LYS A 183 2.21 -8.32 9.58
CA LYS A 183 0.92 -8.45 8.87
C LYS A 183 0.96 -8.20 7.34
N HIS A 184 2.06 -7.66 6.82
CA HIS A 184 2.25 -7.38 5.40
C HIS A 184 2.87 -8.54 4.63
N VAL A 185 3.42 -9.55 5.31
CA VAL A 185 4.07 -10.69 4.65
C VAL A 185 3.11 -11.47 3.72
N PRO A 186 1.86 -11.80 4.13
CA PRO A 186 0.94 -12.54 3.24
C PRO A 186 0.60 -11.77 1.95
N GLU A 187 0.50 -10.45 2.05
CA GLU A 187 0.23 -9.54 0.93
C GLU A 187 1.40 -9.52 -0.06
N ILE A 188 2.62 -9.38 0.45
CA ILE A 188 3.84 -9.43 -0.37
C ILE A 188 3.95 -10.79 -1.05
N GLU A 189 3.82 -11.89 -0.31
CA GLU A 189 3.93 -13.25 -0.84
C GLU A 189 2.97 -13.47 -2.01
N ARG A 190 1.68 -13.15 -1.81
CA ARG A 190 0.65 -13.31 -2.83
C ARG A 190 0.89 -12.45 -4.07
N PHE A 191 1.07 -11.15 -3.91
CA PHE A 191 1.01 -10.22 -5.05
C PHE A 191 2.37 -10.01 -5.73
N ALA A 192 3.49 -10.25 -5.03
CA ALA A 192 4.80 -10.36 -5.68
C ALA A 192 4.96 -11.66 -6.48
N GLY A 193 4.07 -12.64 -6.29
CA GLY A 193 4.12 -13.93 -6.98
C GLY A 193 5.15 -14.89 -6.38
N LEU A 194 5.35 -14.83 -5.06
CA LEU A 194 6.28 -15.71 -4.36
C LEU A 194 5.56 -16.99 -3.92
N SER A 195 6.20 -18.14 -4.12
CA SER A 195 5.79 -19.41 -3.53
C SER A 195 6.55 -19.74 -2.24
N ARG A 196 7.60 -18.96 -1.95
CA ARG A 196 8.35 -19.01 -0.70
C ARG A 196 8.11 -17.73 0.09
N ARG A 197 7.60 -17.89 1.32
CA ARG A 197 7.43 -16.80 2.27
C ARG A 197 8.72 -15.98 2.46
N PRO A 198 8.71 -14.66 2.23
CA PRO A 198 9.88 -13.81 2.43
C PRO A 198 10.18 -13.62 3.91
N ILE A 199 11.45 -13.38 4.24
CA ILE A 199 11.86 -12.84 5.54
C ILE A 199 11.75 -11.32 5.47
N PHE A 200 10.94 -10.73 6.34
CA PHE A 200 10.75 -9.28 6.38
C PHE A 200 11.19 -8.71 7.73
N VAL A 201 12.12 -7.76 7.69
CA VAL A 201 12.66 -7.05 8.85
C VAL A 201 12.38 -5.55 8.67
N PRO A 202 11.30 -5.03 9.26
CA PRO A 202 11.01 -3.61 9.24
C PRO A 202 11.74 -2.85 10.34
N SER A 203 11.90 -1.56 10.13
CA SER A 203 12.42 -0.62 11.10
C SER A 203 11.68 0.71 11.06
N VAL A 204 11.82 1.48 12.13
CA VAL A 204 11.29 2.83 12.23
C VAL A 204 12.45 3.81 12.40
N GLY A 205 12.43 4.91 11.66
CA GLY A 205 13.41 6.00 11.81
C GLY A 205 12.81 7.21 12.53
N HIS A 206 13.69 8.08 13.03
CA HIS A 206 13.32 9.35 13.68
C HIS A 206 12.95 10.44 12.66
N PHE A 207 11.93 10.15 11.85
CA PHE A 207 11.33 11.09 10.90
C PHE A 207 9.85 10.75 10.74
N ARG A 208 9.03 11.74 10.40
CA ARG A 208 7.57 11.59 10.46
C ARG A 208 7.04 10.67 9.37
N GLN A 209 7.37 10.95 8.13
CA GLN A 209 6.85 10.31 6.93
C GLN A 209 8.00 10.02 5.98
N GLY A 210 7.88 8.96 5.20
CA GLY A 210 8.92 8.48 4.30
C GLY A 210 9.14 6.99 4.48
N MET A 211 9.69 6.35 3.47
CA MET A 211 9.93 4.91 3.50
C MET A 211 11.01 4.51 2.51
N LEU A 212 11.86 3.56 2.90
CA LEU A 212 12.75 2.83 1.98
C LEU A 212 12.52 1.34 2.12
N ILE A 213 12.62 0.63 1.00
CA ILE A 213 12.59 -0.82 0.95
C ILE A 213 13.79 -1.30 0.16
N SER A 214 14.51 -2.26 0.73
CA SER A 214 15.72 -2.84 0.17
C SER A 214 15.57 -4.36 0.08
N ILE A 215 15.76 -4.89 -1.12
CA ILE A 215 15.69 -6.32 -1.42
C ILE A 215 17.03 -6.74 -2.03
N PRO A 216 17.99 -7.23 -1.23
CA PRO A 216 19.25 -7.73 -1.76
C PRO A 216 19.04 -9.05 -2.50
N LEU A 217 19.72 -9.21 -3.64
CA LEU A 217 19.68 -10.40 -4.48
C LEU A 217 21.12 -10.85 -4.78
N TYR A 218 21.37 -12.15 -4.70
CA TYR A 218 22.61 -12.78 -5.17
C TYR A 218 22.44 -13.08 -6.66
N LEU A 219 22.96 -12.21 -7.52
CA LEU A 219 22.69 -12.28 -8.96
C LEU A 219 23.29 -13.53 -9.62
N ASP A 220 24.31 -14.12 -9.01
CA ASP A 220 24.97 -15.36 -9.47
C ASP A 220 24.16 -16.63 -9.16
N GLU A 221 23.27 -16.57 -8.16
CA GLU A 221 22.32 -17.63 -7.80
C GLU A 221 21.00 -17.56 -8.60
N LEU A 222 20.71 -16.43 -9.26
CA LEU A 222 19.52 -16.29 -10.11
C LEU A 222 19.68 -17.02 -11.45
N PRO A 223 18.59 -17.59 -12.02
CA PRO A 223 18.63 -18.23 -13.33
C PRO A 223 19.13 -17.28 -14.42
N GLY A 224 20.06 -17.75 -15.25
CA GLY A 224 20.66 -16.95 -16.31
C GLY A 224 21.63 -15.88 -15.83
N ARG A 225 21.86 -15.74 -14.51
CA ARG A 225 22.83 -14.83 -13.89
C ARG A 225 22.72 -13.38 -14.43
N PRO A 226 21.55 -12.75 -14.32
CA PRO A 226 21.30 -11.44 -14.91
C PRO A 226 22.25 -10.37 -14.38
N THR A 227 22.53 -9.36 -15.21
CA THR A 227 23.19 -8.13 -14.77
C THR A 227 22.19 -7.25 -14.00
N GLY A 228 22.70 -6.28 -13.23
CA GLY A 228 21.86 -5.22 -12.66
C GLY A 228 21.14 -4.43 -13.75
N THR A 229 21.80 -4.19 -14.89
CA THR A 229 21.18 -3.56 -16.07
C THR A 229 19.97 -4.36 -16.55
N ARG A 230 20.05 -5.70 -16.60
CA ARG A 230 18.93 -6.53 -17.04
C ARG A 230 17.73 -6.43 -16.10
N LEU A 231 17.95 -6.38 -14.79
CA LEU A 231 16.87 -6.15 -13.81
C LEU A 231 16.24 -4.77 -14.01
N LYS A 232 17.07 -3.74 -14.19
CA LYS A 232 16.60 -2.37 -14.41
C LYS A 232 15.77 -2.25 -15.69
N GLU A 233 16.22 -2.84 -16.79
CA GLU A 233 15.47 -2.88 -18.06
C GLU A 233 14.11 -3.57 -17.90
N ALA A 234 14.05 -4.68 -17.15
CA ALA A 234 12.79 -5.38 -16.91
C ALA A 234 11.81 -4.51 -16.11
N LEU A 235 12.27 -3.82 -15.06
CA LEU A 235 11.45 -2.86 -14.33
C LEU A 235 11.00 -1.71 -15.23
N HIS A 236 11.91 -1.17 -16.04
CA HIS A 236 11.64 0.00 -16.88
C HIS A 236 10.62 -0.32 -17.99
N ALA A 237 10.69 -1.52 -18.57
CA ALA A 237 9.71 -2.00 -19.53
C ALA A 237 8.34 -2.24 -18.87
N PHE A 238 8.32 -2.75 -17.64
CA PHE A 238 7.08 -3.01 -16.92
C PHE A 238 6.33 -1.73 -16.52
N TYR A 239 7.05 -0.70 -16.11
CA TYR A 239 6.50 0.60 -15.70
C TYR A 239 6.54 1.66 -16.81
N GLU A 240 6.70 1.26 -18.07
CA GLU A 240 6.68 2.20 -19.19
C GLU A 240 5.33 2.94 -19.24
N GLY A 241 5.38 4.28 -19.30
CA GLY A 241 4.18 5.13 -19.33
C GLY A 241 3.46 5.30 -17.99
N SER A 242 3.98 4.74 -16.90
CA SER A 242 3.43 4.96 -15.55
C SER A 242 3.59 6.43 -15.11
N GLU A 243 2.52 7.01 -14.56
CA GLU A 243 2.52 8.37 -14.00
C GLU A 243 3.21 8.41 -12.62
N TYR A 244 2.99 7.39 -11.78
CA TYR A 244 3.38 7.42 -10.37
C TYR A 244 4.65 6.61 -10.06
N VAL A 245 4.84 5.48 -10.72
CA VAL A 245 6.05 4.65 -10.59
C VAL A 245 7.11 5.08 -11.60
N THR A 246 8.35 5.25 -11.15
CA THR A 246 9.49 5.63 -11.99
C THR A 246 10.70 4.77 -11.66
N VAL A 247 11.34 4.19 -12.68
CA VAL A 247 12.62 3.46 -12.53
C VAL A 247 13.76 4.45 -12.72
N ALA A 248 14.29 4.95 -11.61
CA ALA A 248 15.27 6.02 -11.61
C ALA A 248 16.64 5.53 -12.11
N VAL A 249 17.41 6.46 -12.69
CA VAL A 249 18.75 6.13 -13.21
C VAL A 249 19.77 5.91 -12.09
N GLY A 250 19.43 6.28 -10.84
CA GLY A 250 20.36 6.38 -9.71
C GLY A 250 21.12 7.70 -9.76
N ASN A 251 21.46 8.27 -8.60
CA ASN A 251 22.41 9.40 -8.54
C ASN A 251 23.85 8.88 -8.46
N GLU A 252 24.82 9.67 -8.92
CA GLU A 252 26.25 9.32 -8.86
C GLU A 252 26.74 9.06 -7.42
N ALA A 253 26.00 9.55 -6.42
CA ALA A 253 26.31 9.38 -5.00
C ALA A 253 25.87 8.03 -4.41
N GLY A 254 25.02 7.25 -5.10
CA GLY A 254 24.48 5.99 -4.60
C GLY A 254 23.62 6.13 -3.33
N LYS A 255 22.92 7.24 -3.15
CA LYS A 255 22.14 7.56 -1.94
C LYS A 255 20.65 7.73 -2.26
N VAL A 256 19.80 7.19 -1.40
CA VAL A 256 18.35 7.43 -1.41
C VAL A 256 17.90 7.77 0.00
N GLU A 257 17.07 8.80 0.10
CA GLU A 257 16.54 9.31 1.36
C GLU A 257 15.08 8.89 1.51
N ALA A 258 14.70 8.41 2.69
CA ALA A 258 13.34 7.94 2.95
C ALA A 258 12.28 9.03 2.75
N GLU A 259 12.66 10.29 3.00
CA GLU A 259 11.77 11.45 2.98
C GLU A 259 11.68 12.14 1.60
N ALA A 260 12.46 11.69 0.61
CA ALA A 260 12.61 12.37 -0.68
C ALA A 260 11.29 12.53 -1.46
N LEU A 261 10.32 11.62 -1.23
CA LEU A 261 9.03 11.59 -1.91
C LEU A 261 7.86 11.99 -1.00
N ASN A 262 8.14 12.62 0.15
CA ASN A 262 7.11 13.05 1.08
C ASN A 262 6.05 13.92 0.42
N ASP A 263 4.80 13.68 0.79
CA ASP A 263 3.61 14.41 0.34
C ASP A 263 3.33 14.32 -1.17
N THR A 264 3.94 13.32 -1.83
CA THR A 264 3.64 12.95 -3.22
C THR A 264 2.91 11.60 -3.29
N ASN A 265 2.43 11.24 -4.48
CA ASN A 265 1.97 9.88 -4.81
C ASN A 265 3.03 9.07 -5.57
N ARG A 266 4.29 9.50 -5.55
CA ARG A 266 5.35 8.90 -6.39
C ARG A 266 5.96 7.68 -5.71
N LEU A 267 6.36 6.71 -6.53
CA LEU A 267 7.17 5.56 -6.16
C LEU A 267 8.41 5.54 -7.08
N GLU A 268 9.60 5.66 -6.49
CA GLU A 268 10.84 5.52 -7.25
C GLU A 268 11.50 4.17 -6.97
N LEU A 269 11.85 3.47 -8.05
CA LEU A 269 12.53 2.20 -8.02
C LEU A 269 13.96 2.37 -8.51
N TYR A 270 14.88 1.68 -7.84
CA TYR A 270 16.30 1.77 -8.11
C TYR A 270 16.91 0.38 -8.17
N VAL A 271 17.92 0.22 -9.03
CA VAL A 271 18.74 -0.99 -9.09
C VAL A 271 20.20 -0.59 -8.97
N TRP A 272 20.89 -1.13 -7.98
CA TRP A 272 22.35 -1.06 -7.87
C TRP A 272 22.92 -2.46 -7.97
N ALA A 273 24.02 -2.58 -8.72
CA ALA A 273 24.77 -3.82 -8.85
C ALA A 273 26.26 -3.52 -8.90
N ASN A 274 27.04 -4.44 -8.34
CA ASN A 274 28.48 -4.47 -8.54
C ASN A 274 28.81 -5.66 -9.45
N GLU A 275 28.93 -5.42 -10.75
CA GLU A 275 29.15 -6.48 -11.74
C GLU A 275 30.45 -7.27 -11.52
N ALA A 276 31.43 -6.69 -10.80
CA ALA A 276 32.67 -7.35 -10.42
C ALA A 276 32.57 -8.17 -9.12
N ARG A 277 31.50 -8.00 -8.34
CA ARG A 277 31.23 -8.66 -7.05
C ARG A 277 29.77 -9.09 -7.00
N ARG A 278 29.45 -10.10 -7.79
CA ARG A 278 28.13 -10.73 -7.85
C ARG A 278 27.95 -11.68 -6.69
#